data_AF-A0A3Q3DGU7-F1
#
_entry.id   AF-A0A3Q3DGU7-F1
#
_cell.length_a   1.000
_cell.length_b   1.000
_cell.length_c   1.000
_cell.angle_alpha   90.00
_cell.angle_beta   90.00
_cell.angle_gamma   90.00
#
_symmetry.space_group_name_H-M   'P 1'
#
loop_
_entity.id
_entity.type
_entity.pdbx_description
1 polymer ?
#
loop_
_entity_poly.entity_id
_entity_poly.type
_entity_poly.pdbx_seq_one_letter_code
_entity_poly.pdbx_strand_id
1 'polypeptide(L)'
;MNSSVVLLVLVLLAMASAQGSGRPLPRTKSDFDFEGTKLGWQQWTGSLPNGAVSIKNGYTKSLDYICNQSQFCVYTFGAEARRAADFSLLVNKDEFEILEWKQGHDGSVAWNALKTCENGDKYVGKNAYGLGKVSVSDRAFYLPWGAYEYKYPKDYMFLTINEDIQEDHLENVTYHTEGINVVEHPPKIMKNDSVKNQDCLAATVTVVITTSDNVEHRWHDTYGFSVASSTTFKTGIPQLAEAGIRFSVETDFAVTTGNTYSETTEHTVSLSMKVPPNSKCRVHMVGKKHGADIPYTAPLKRTYANGETKWTTITGIYRSVQISSVDGLLDRCERLSNVKPC
;
A
#
# COMPACT_ATOMS: atom_id res chain seq x y z
N MET A 1 7.84 47.85 2.58
CA MET A 1 7.83 47.18 3.90
C MET A 1 6.44 46.61 4.14
N ASN A 2 6.40 45.29 4.31
CA ASN A 2 5.31 44.45 4.81
C ASN A 2 3.97 44.42 4.06
N SER A 3 3.86 43.49 3.10
CA SER A 3 2.60 42.80 2.83
C SER A 3 2.71 41.38 3.34
N SER A 4 2.02 41.13 4.46
CA SER A 4 1.88 39.85 5.11
C SER A 4 1.24 38.83 4.18
N VAL A 5 1.97 37.76 3.86
CA VAL A 5 1.41 36.53 3.27
C VAL A 5 0.83 35.73 4.43
N VAL A 6 -0.49 35.79 4.60
CA VAL A 6 -1.20 34.94 5.56
C VAL A 6 -1.43 33.58 4.89
N LEU A 7 -0.65 32.59 5.32
CA LEU A 7 -0.84 31.19 4.96
C LEU A 7 -2.03 30.67 5.78
N LEU A 8 -3.20 30.56 5.15
CA LEU A 8 -4.40 30.01 5.78
C LEU A 8 -4.34 28.47 5.70
N VAL A 9 -3.87 27.82 6.76
CA VAL A 9 -3.98 26.36 6.91
C VAL A 9 -5.39 26.05 7.40
N LEU A 10 -6.27 25.64 6.48
CA LEU A 10 -7.62 25.17 6.80
C LEU A 10 -7.55 23.73 7.32
N VAL A 11 -7.63 23.56 8.64
CA VAL A 11 -7.88 22.26 9.28
C VAL A 11 -9.36 21.91 9.07
N LEU A 12 -9.62 21.03 8.09
CA LEU A 12 -10.95 20.44 7.89
C LEU A 12 -11.20 19.37 8.96
N LEU A 13 -12.01 19.73 9.97
CA LEU A 13 -12.69 18.75 10.82
C LEU A 13 -13.72 18.01 9.97
N ALA A 14 -13.44 16.74 9.65
CA ALA A 14 -14.41 15.85 9.04
C ALA A 14 -15.54 15.56 10.05
N MET A 15 -16.72 16.13 9.82
CA MET A 15 -17.95 15.68 10.47
C MET A 15 -18.38 14.35 9.84
N ALA A 16 -18.31 13.27 10.60
CA ALA A 16 -18.84 11.97 10.20
C ALA A 16 -20.38 12.02 10.22
N SER A 17 -21.01 12.13 9.05
CA SER A 17 -22.43 11.83 8.88
C SER A 17 -22.59 10.31 8.78
N ALA A 18 -23.23 9.70 9.78
CA ALA A 18 -23.60 8.30 9.79
C ALA A 18 -24.72 8.03 8.77
N GLN A 19 -24.37 7.41 7.63
CA GLN A 19 -25.32 6.72 6.76
C GLN A 19 -24.75 5.35 6.38
N GLY A 20 -25.60 4.34 6.51
CA GLY A 20 -25.24 2.93 6.67
C GLY A 20 -24.36 2.36 5.56
N SER A 21 -23.19 1.84 5.96
CA SER A 21 -22.34 1.01 5.13
C SER A 21 -22.74 -0.45 5.28
N GLY A 22 -23.20 -1.06 4.18
CA GLY A 22 -23.15 -2.51 4.05
C GLY A 22 -21.71 -2.93 4.27
N ARG A 23 -21.46 -3.77 5.28
CA ARG A 23 -20.13 -4.31 5.57
C ARG A 23 -19.57 -4.94 4.29
N PRO A 24 -18.42 -4.48 3.77
CA PRO A 24 -17.71 -5.24 2.76
C PRO A 24 -17.40 -6.61 3.37
N LEU A 25 -17.75 -7.68 2.66
CA LEU A 25 -17.38 -9.04 3.06
C LEU A 25 -15.85 -9.08 3.24
N PRO A 26 -15.32 -9.66 4.33
CA PRO A 26 -13.89 -9.81 4.49
C PRO A 26 -13.38 -10.66 3.32
N ARG A 27 -12.44 -10.10 2.54
CA ARG A 27 -11.64 -10.89 1.60
C ARG A 27 -10.99 -12.01 2.42
N THR A 28 -11.26 -13.26 2.06
CA THR A 28 -10.55 -14.41 2.59
C THR A 28 -9.10 -14.33 2.12
N LYS A 29 -8.23 -13.77 2.98
CA LYS A 29 -6.78 -13.88 2.85
C LYS A 29 -6.44 -15.36 2.76
N SER A 30 -5.63 -15.78 1.77
CA SER A 30 -5.19 -17.16 1.76
C SER A 30 -4.25 -17.36 2.95
N ASP A 31 -4.51 -18.36 3.80
CA ASP A 31 -3.74 -18.59 5.04
C ASP A 31 -2.26 -18.99 4.78
N PHE A 32 -1.84 -19.06 3.53
CA PHE A 32 -0.48 -19.36 3.09
C PHE A 32 0.19 -18.14 2.45
N ASP A 33 -0.55 -17.05 2.27
CA ASP A 33 0.00 -15.81 1.77
C ASP A 33 0.71 -15.09 2.92
N PHE A 34 2.03 -15.07 2.84
CA PHE A 34 2.88 -14.10 3.53
C PHE A 34 2.66 -12.67 2.99
N GLU A 35 1.52 -12.40 2.36
CA GLU A 35 1.13 -11.12 1.80
C GLU A 35 1.20 -10.05 2.88
N GLY A 36 2.09 -9.08 2.65
CA GLY A 36 2.38 -8.01 3.59
C GLY A 36 3.29 -8.36 4.75
N THR A 37 4.02 -9.48 4.64
CA THR A 37 5.06 -9.89 5.59
C THR A 37 6.39 -10.13 4.87
N LYS A 38 7.53 -10.02 5.58
CA LYS A 38 8.86 -10.34 5.02
C LYS A 38 9.20 -11.82 5.16
N LEU A 39 8.18 -12.64 5.42
CA LEU A 39 8.29 -14.08 5.48
C LEU A 39 8.19 -14.69 4.09
N GLY A 40 8.91 -15.79 3.90
CA GLY A 40 8.91 -16.50 2.63
C GLY A 40 9.43 -17.91 2.78
N TRP A 41 8.94 -18.80 1.92
CA TRP A 41 9.58 -20.09 1.69
C TRP A 41 10.66 -19.90 0.62
N GLN A 42 11.92 -20.08 1.00
CA GLN A 42 13.06 -19.96 0.09
C GLN A 42 13.67 -21.34 -0.18
N GLN A 43 13.72 -21.72 -1.46
CA GLN A 43 14.32 -22.98 -1.90
C GLN A 43 15.79 -23.09 -1.50
N TRP A 44 16.20 -24.26 -1.03
CA TRP A 44 17.58 -24.55 -0.68
C TRP A 44 18.45 -24.68 -1.93
N THR A 45 19.54 -23.90 -1.97
CA THR A 45 20.47 -23.87 -3.11
C THR A 45 21.88 -24.38 -2.76
N GLY A 46 22.04 -25.03 -1.60
CA GLY A 46 23.34 -25.52 -1.11
C GLY A 46 23.97 -24.68 0.00
N SER A 47 23.38 -23.53 0.34
CA SER A 47 23.84 -22.66 1.43
C SER A 47 22.67 -22.13 2.24
N LEU A 48 22.90 -21.88 3.54
CA LEU A 48 21.90 -21.31 4.43
C LEU A 48 21.53 -19.88 4.00
N PRO A 49 20.24 -19.60 3.71
CA PRO A 49 19.81 -18.27 3.35
C PRO A 49 19.86 -17.33 4.56
N ASN A 50 20.14 -16.04 4.30
CA ASN A 50 20.07 -15.03 5.34
C ASN A 50 18.63 -14.88 5.86
N GLY A 51 18.46 -14.74 7.17
CA GLY A 51 17.15 -14.68 7.82
C GLY A 51 16.45 -16.04 7.97
N ALA A 52 17.15 -17.17 7.73
CA ALA A 52 16.59 -18.51 7.97
C ALA A 52 16.12 -18.66 9.43
N VAL A 53 14.84 -18.98 9.61
CA VAL A 53 14.23 -19.08 10.93
C VAL A 53 14.62 -20.41 11.56
N SER A 54 15.10 -20.35 12.81
CA SER A 54 15.58 -21.52 13.54
C SER A 54 15.14 -21.54 14.99
N ILE A 55 15.25 -22.71 15.61
CA ILE A 55 15.15 -22.88 17.06
C ILE A 55 16.38 -23.58 17.60
N LYS A 56 16.73 -23.29 18.85
CA LYS A 56 17.67 -24.12 19.59
C LYS A 56 16.94 -25.33 20.16
N ASN A 57 17.30 -26.52 19.70
CA ASN A 57 16.73 -27.76 20.19
C ASN A 57 17.21 -28.04 21.62
N GLY A 58 16.27 -28.15 22.56
CA GLY A 58 16.58 -28.34 23.98
C GLY A 58 17.21 -29.70 24.29
N TYR A 59 16.88 -30.72 23.50
CA TYR A 59 17.27 -32.11 23.71
C TYR A 59 18.63 -32.42 23.07
N THR A 60 18.76 -32.18 21.77
CA THR A 60 20.00 -32.45 21.01
C THR A 60 21.04 -31.34 21.13
N LYS A 61 20.65 -30.16 21.62
CA LYS A 61 21.44 -28.92 21.62
C LYS A 61 21.81 -28.41 20.22
N SER A 62 21.22 -28.95 19.16
CA SER A 62 21.39 -28.48 17.78
C SER A 62 20.58 -27.22 17.49
N LEU A 63 20.91 -26.56 16.38
CA LEU A 63 20.11 -25.51 15.78
C LEU A 63 19.28 -26.14 14.65
N ASP A 64 17.96 -26.08 14.79
CA ASP A 64 17.02 -26.70 13.85
C ASP A 64 16.33 -25.60 13.05
N TYR A 65 16.23 -25.76 11.73
CA TYR A 65 15.62 -24.77 10.83
C TYR A 65 14.22 -25.19 10.39
N ILE A 66 13.32 -24.22 10.26
CA ILE A 66 11.95 -24.45 9.82
C ILE A 66 11.93 -24.56 8.29
N CYS A 67 11.18 -25.52 7.77
CA CYS A 67 11.15 -25.85 6.34
C CYS A 67 9.77 -26.33 5.89
N ASN A 68 9.52 -26.12 4.61
CA ASN A 68 8.34 -26.55 3.86
C ASN A 68 8.81 -27.39 2.67
N GLN A 69 7.97 -28.32 2.26
CA GLN A 69 8.33 -29.48 1.47
C GLN A 69 9.33 -30.30 2.26
N SER A 70 8.76 -31.12 3.14
CA SER A 70 8.94 -32.56 3.09
C SER A 70 9.97 -33.01 2.02
N GLN A 71 11.26 -32.72 2.24
CA GLN A 71 12.37 -33.54 1.80
C GLN A 71 13.73 -33.27 2.48
N PHE A 72 14.36 -32.11 2.63
CA PHE A 72 15.64 -32.00 3.42
C PHE A 72 15.52 -31.22 4.74
N CYS A 73 14.38 -31.38 5.37
CA CYS A 73 14.32 -31.54 6.81
C CYS A 73 13.86 -32.95 7.09
N VAL A 74 14.22 -33.51 8.25
CA VAL A 74 13.59 -34.77 8.67
C VAL A 74 12.07 -34.51 8.74
N TYR A 75 11.32 -35.10 7.81
CA TYR A 75 9.87 -34.95 7.72
C TYR A 75 9.21 -36.32 7.78
N THR A 76 7.96 -36.31 8.25
CA THR A 76 7.20 -37.51 8.55
C THR A 76 6.10 -37.75 7.51
N PHE A 77 6.10 -38.92 6.89
CA PHE A 77 5.04 -39.37 5.99
C PHE A 77 4.73 -40.84 6.28
N GLY A 78 3.50 -41.13 6.72
CA GLY A 78 3.06 -42.51 6.98
C GLY A 78 3.91 -43.25 8.03
N ALA A 79 4.21 -42.61 9.16
CA ALA A 79 5.05 -43.14 10.24
C ALA A 79 6.55 -43.38 9.92
N GLU A 80 7.02 -42.99 8.73
CA GLU A 80 8.44 -43.05 8.34
C GLU A 80 9.07 -41.65 8.25
N ALA A 81 10.37 -41.54 8.59
CA ALA A 81 11.16 -40.33 8.34
C ALA A 81 11.98 -40.44 7.05
N ARG A 82 11.94 -39.40 6.22
CA ARG A 82 12.61 -39.36 4.90
C ARG A 82 13.49 -38.13 4.74
N ARG A 83 14.47 -38.23 3.83
CA ARG A 83 15.40 -37.16 3.39
C ARG A 83 15.25 -36.98 1.89
N ALA A 84 15.32 -35.77 1.34
CA ALA A 84 15.65 -35.51 -0.05
C ALA A 84 16.03 -34.08 -0.37
N ALA A 85 16.70 -33.96 -1.52
CA ALA A 85 17.39 -32.82 -2.09
C ALA A 85 16.62 -31.50 -2.13
N ASP A 86 15.31 -31.57 -2.26
CA ASP A 86 14.47 -30.43 -2.62
C ASP A 86 13.61 -30.01 -1.42
N PHE A 87 13.85 -28.82 -0.90
CA PHE A 87 13.14 -28.26 0.24
C PHE A 87 13.30 -26.75 0.29
N SER A 88 12.32 -26.09 0.89
CA SER A 88 12.37 -24.67 1.20
C SER A 88 12.55 -24.44 2.69
N LEU A 89 13.33 -23.43 3.05
CA LEU A 89 13.44 -22.93 4.42
C LEU A 89 12.50 -21.74 4.63
N LEU A 90 11.95 -21.62 5.83
CA LEU A 90 11.26 -20.40 6.24
C LEU A 90 12.31 -19.33 6.46
N VAL A 91 12.16 -18.21 5.78
CA VAL A 91 13.04 -17.05 5.88
C VAL A 91 12.23 -15.86 6.37
N ASN A 92 12.72 -15.20 7.41
CA ASN A 92 12.28 -13.88 7.85
C ASN A 92 13.33 -12.87 7.38
N LYS A 93 13.09 -12.29 6.19
CA LYS A 93 14.06 -11.37 5.58
C LYS A 93 14.21 -10.14 6.47
N ASP A 94 15.46 -9.73 6.67
CA ASP A 94 15.85 -8.59 7.50
C ASP A 94 15.41 -8.71 8.98
N GLU A 95 15.03 -9.93 9.43
CA GLU A 95 14.48 -10.18 10.77
C GLU A 95 13.29 -9.26 11.13
N PHE A 96 12.49 -8.91 10.13
CA PHE A 96 11.49 -7.87 10.21
C PHE A 96 10.23 -8.29 10.98
N GLU A 97 9.74 -9.51 10.78
CA GLU A 97 8.58 -9.99 11.53
C GLU A 97 8.96 -10.43 12.95
N ILE A 98 8.12 -10.10 13.93
CA ILE A 98 8.21 -10.70 15.26
C ILE A 98 7.49 -12.04 15.24
N LEU A 99 8.24 -13.12 15.43
CA LEU A 99 7.71 -14.48 15.50
C LEU A 99 7.56 -14.91 16.95
N GLU A 100 6.41 -15.50 17.28
CA GLU A 100 6.08 -15.89 18.65
C GLU A 100 5.69 -17.36 18.74
N TRP A 101 6.19 -18.05 19.77
CA TRP A 101 5.73 -19.39 20.09
C TRP A 101 4.59 -19.30 21.10
N LYS A 102 3.42 -19.82 20.74
CA LYS A 102 2.25 -19.89 21.62
C LYS A 102 1.98 -21.34 22.03
N GLN A 103 1.54 -21.56 23.27
CA GLN A 103 1.16 -22.90 23.73
C GLN A 103 -0.07 -23.40 22.99
N GLY A 104 -0.01 -24.67 22.59
CA GLY A 104 -1.14 -25.37 21.99
C GLY A 104 -1.46 -26.67 22.75
N HIS A 105 -2.69 -27.13 22.55
CA HIS A 105 -3.18 -28.42 23.05
C HIS A 105 -4.25 -28.95 22.10
N ASP A 106 -4.34 -30.27 21.95
CA ASP A 106 -5.36 -30.97 21.18
C ASP A 106 -5.55 -30.42 19.74
N GLY A 107 -4.45 -30.02 19.10
CA GLY A 107 -4.41 -29.46 17.74
C GLY A 107 -4.81 -27.99 17.64
N SER A 108 -5.01 -27.28 18.76
CA SER A 108 -5.30 -25.84 18.73
C SER A 108 -4.13 -25.03 18.18
N VAL A 109 -4.50 -24.01 17.38
CA VAL A 109 -3.64 -22.99 16.78
C VAL A 109 -4.40 -21.66 16.75
N ALA A 110 -3.67 -20.54 16.73
CA ALA A 110 -4.26 -19.22 16.50
C ALA A 110 -4.48 -18.96 15.00
N TRP A 111 -5.29 -17.95 14.67
CA TRP A 111 -5.62 -17.61 13.28
C TRP A 111 -4.41 -17.11 12.48
N ASN A 112 -3.44 -16.49 13.14
CA ASN A 112 -2.16 -16.01 12.60
C ASN A 112 -1.02 -17.05 12.75
N ALA A 113 -1.36 -18.33 12.92
CA ALA A 113 -0.38 -19.40 13.00
C ALA A 113 0.20 -19.73 11.63
N LEU A 114 1.51 -19.99 11.58
CA LEU A 114 2.24 -20.27 10.34
C LEU A 114 1.93 -21.67 9.82
N LYS A 115 1.34 -21.74 8.62
CA LYS A 115 1.10 -22.99 7.91
C LYS A 115 2.37 -23.57 7.31
N THR A 116 2.45 -24.89 7.31
CA THR A 116 3.48 -25.65 6.60
C THR A 116 3.08 -25.99 5.17
N CYS A 117 1.78 -26.06 4.86
CA CYS A 117 1.27 -26.38 3.52
C CYS A 117 0.09 -25.47 3.16
N GLU A 118 -0.02 -25.08 1.88
CA GLU A 118 -1.01 -24.11 1.38
C GLU A 118 -2.46 -24.53 1.63
N ASN A 119 -2.79 -25.78 1.33
CA ASN A 119 -4.14 -26.33 1.42
C ASN A 119 -4.31 -27.31 2.61
N GLY A 120 -3.44 -27.21 3.63
CA GLY A 120 -3.41 -28.13 4.76
C GLY A 120 -3.88 -27.54 6.09
N ASP A 121 -4.17 -28.44 7.03
CA ASP A 121 -4.43 -28.15 8.44
C ASP A 121 -3.14 -28.26 9.30
N LYS A 122 -1.98 -28.18 8.65
CA LYS A 122 -0.67 -28.46 9.25
C LYS A 122 0.10 -27.17 9.48
N TYR A 123 0.50 -26.93 10.73
CA TYR A 123 1.15 -25.70 11.18
C TYR A 123 2.53 -25.98 11.75
N VAL A 124 3.40 -24.97 11.75
CA VAL A 124 4.74 -25.07 12.33
C VAL A 124 4.62 -25.23 13.85
N GLY A 125 5.21 -26.29 14.40
CA GLY A 125 5.18 -26.59 15.83
C GLY A 125 6.55 -26.93 16.41
N LYS A 126 6.64 -26.87 17.73
CA LYS A 126 7.77 -27.43 18.49
C LYS A 126 7.31 -28.00 19.82
N ASN A 127 8.09 -28.91 20.38
CA ASN A 127 8.02 -29.27 21.79
C ASN A 127 9.43 -29.30 22.41
N ALA A 128 9.58 -29.91 23.58
CA ALA A 128 10.88 -30.03 24.26
C ALA A 128 11.96 -30.78 23.45
N TYR A 129 11.56 -31.57 22.45
CA TYR A 129 12.42 -32.48 21.70
C TYR A 129 12.77 -31.98 20.29
N GLY A 130 12.09 -30.96 19.76
CA GLY A 130 12.43 -30.37 18.46
C GLY A 130 11.26 -29.79 17.69
N LEU A 131 11.51 -29.49 16.42
CA LEU A 131 10.52 -29.01 15.45
C LEU A 131 9.66 -30.15 14.90
N GLY A 132 8.42 -29.81 14.56
CA GLY A 132 7.50 -30.73 13.91
C GLY A 132 6.27 -30.00 13.37
N LYS A 133 5.17 -30.73 13.21
CA LYS A 133 3.92 -30.18 12.66
C LYS A 133 2.78 -30.32 13.66
N VAL A 134 1.96 -29.29 13.79
CA VAL A 134 0.67 -29.37 14.48
C VAL A 134 -0.40 -29.69 13.45
N SER A 135 -1.16 -30.74 13.66
CA SER A 135 -2.38 -31.02 12.89
C SER A 135 -3.61 -30.67 13.72
N VAL A 136 -4.43 -29.80 13.15
CA VAL A 136 -5.73 -29.44 13.73
C VAL A 136 -6.71 -30.61 13.64
N SER A 137 -6.78 -31.29 12.50
CA SER A 137 -7.68 -32.43 12.26
C SER A 137 -7.35 -33.63 13.15
N ASP A 138 -6.06 -33.96 13.31
CA ASP A 138 -5.61 -35.10 14.11
C ASP A 138 -5.50 -34.77 15.61
N ARG A 139 -5.74 -33.50 15.96
CA ARG A 139 -5.70 -32.94 17.32
C ARG A 139 -4.37 -33.18 18.03
N ALA A 140 -3.25 -32.99 17.34
CA ALA A 140 -1.94 -33.27 17.92
C ALA A 140 -0.77 -32.57 17.22
N PHE A 141 0.33 -32.46 17.95
CA PHE A 141 1.65 -32.21 17.41
C PHE A 141 2.35 -33.53 17.07
N TYR A 142 3.10 -33.52 15.98
CA TYR A 142 3.86 -34.65 15.47
C TYR A 142 5.33 -34.29 15.32
N LEU A 143 6.18 -35.06 16.00
CA LEU A 143 7.64 -34.90 15.99
C LEU A 143 8.30 -35.98 15.11
N PRO A 144 9.05 -35.61 14.07
CA PRO A 144 9.99 -36.52 13.42
C PRO A 144 11.15 -36.90 14.33
N TRP A 145 11.43 -38.19 14.49
CA TRP A 145 12.67 -38.65 15.13
C TRP A 145 13.17 -39.98 14.55
N GLY A 146 14.41 -39.99 14.08
CA GLY A 146 15.00 -41.18 13.46
C GLY A 146 14.24 -41.53 12.18
N ALA A 147 13.57 -42.69 12.18
CA ALA A 147 12.68 -43.15 11.11
C ALA A 147 11.19 -43.09 11.52
N TYR A 148 10.84 -42.50 12.66
CA TYR A 148 9.50 -42.56 13.24
C TYR A 148 8.88 -41.18 13.43
N GLU A 149 7.56 -41.14 13.62
CA GLU A 149 6.80 -39.97 14.01
C GLU A 149 6.15 -40.20 15.38
N TYR A 150 6.38 -39.26 16.30
CA TYR A 150 5.83 -39.32 17.66
C TYR A 150 4.68 -38.32 17.81
N LYS A 151 3.53 -38.82 18.26
CA LYS A 151 2.33 -38.03 18.49
C LYS A 151 2.30 -37.47 19.92
N TYR A 152 2.11 -36.16 20.03
CA TYR A 152 1.93 -35.45 21.29
C TYR A 152 0.60 -34.68 21.25
N PRO A 153 -0.45 -35.13 21.95
CA PRO A 153 -1.72 -34.42 21.98
C PRO A 153 -1.63 -33.10 22.77
N LYS A 154 -0.64 -32.94 23.66
CA LYS A 154 -0.45 -31.79 24.54
C LYS A 154 1.03 -31.41 24.60
N ASP A 155 1.34 -30.34 25.33
CA ASP A 155 2.70 -29.90 25.65
C ASP A 155 3.55 -29.55 24.42
N TYR A 156 2.91 -28.90 23.45
CA TYR A 156 3.58 -28.34 22.28
C TYR A 156 3.31 -26.83 22.18
N MET A 157 4.09 -26.18 21.33
CA MET A 157 3.90 -24.79 20.93
C MET A 157 3.76 -24.72 19.41
N PHE A 158 3.00 -23.76 18.92
CA PHE A 158 2.92 -23.41 17.50
C PHE A 158 3.47 -22.01 17.25
N LEU A 159 3.94 -21.76 16.03
CA LEU A 159 4.56 -20.49 15.66
C LEU A 159 3.51 -19.54 15.07
N THR A 160 3.48 -18.31 15.54
CA THR A 160 2.62 -17.22 15.05
C THR A 160 3.44 -16.01 14.62
N ILE A 161 2.87 -15.18 13.76
CA ILE A 161 3.37 -13.84 13.46
C ILE A 161 2.69 -12.86 14.41
N ASN A 162 3.43 -11.96 15.05
CA ASN A 162 2.81 -10.90 15.83
C ASN A 162 2.13 -9.91 14.87
N GLU A 163 0.81 -9.79 14.95
CA GLU A 163 0.01 -8.87 14.13
C GLU A 163 -0.48 -7.65 14.91
N ASP A 164 -0.03 -7.47 16.16
CA ASP A 164 -0.35 -6.33 17.03
C ASP A 164 0.47 -5.10 16.62
N ILE A 165 0.30 -4.68 15.36
CA ILE A 165 1.01 -3.56 14.74
C ILE A 165 0.29 -2.27 15.09
N GLN A 166 1.02 -1.34 15.69
CA GLN A 166 0.52 -0.02 16.05
C GLN A 166 0.62 0.95 14.86
N GLU A 167 1.79 1.02 14.23
CA GLU A 167 2.06 1.98 13.16
C GLU A 167 3.15 1.48 12.22
N ASP A 168 2.94 1.71 10.92
CA ASP A 168 3.97 1.64 9.89
C ASP A 168 4.35 3.07 9.46
N HIS A 169 5.65 3.37 9.40
CA HIS A 169 6.17 4.69 9.02
C HIS A 169 7.22 4.56 7.93
N LEU A 170 7.06 5.34 6.86
CA LEU A 170 8.02 5.43 5.76
C LEU A 170 8.63 6.82 5.72
N GLU A 171 9.95 6.86 5.63
CA GLU A 171 10.74 8.08 5.49
C GLU A 171 11.76 7.91 4.36
N ASN A 172 12.36 9.01 3.91
CA ASN A 172 13.47 8.98 2.94
C ASN A 172 13.13 8.20 1.65
N VAL A 173 11.89 8.32 1.16
CA VAL A 173 11.44 7.65 -0.06
C VAL A 173 12.26 8.16 -1.25
N THR A 174 12.94 7.24 -1.92
CA THR A 174 13.75 7.52 -3.11
C THR A 174 12.98 7.10 -4.36
N TYR A 175 12.59 8.07 -5.19
CA TYR A 175 11.92 7.82 -6.48
C TYR A 175 12.95 7.65 -7.60
N HIS A 176 12.83 6.56 -8.35
CA HIS A 176 13.69 6.23 -9.48
C HIS A 176 13.07 6.73 -10.78
N THR A 177 13.44 7.95 -11.19
CA THR A 177 12.85 8.63 -12.36
C THR A 177 13.62 8.43 -13.67
N GLU A 178 14.81 7.82 -13.62
CA GLU A 178 15.62 7.55 -14.80
C GLU A 178 14.86 6.67 -15.79
N GLY A 179 14.68 7.17 -17.01
CA GLY A 179 13.96 6.45 -18.07
C GLY A 179 12.43 6.42 -17.90
N ILE A 180 11.86 7.09 -16.90
CA ILE A 180 10.40 7.21 -16.74
C ILE A 180 9.87 8.31 -17.64
N ASN A 181 8.95 7.95 -18.53
CA ASN A 181 8.23 8.90 -19.37
C ASN A 181 6.91 9.30 -18.72
N VAL A 182 6.67 10.60 -18.65
CA VAL A 182 5.35 11.13 -18.27
C VAL A 182 4.40 10.94 -19.45
N VAL A 183 3.28 10.29 -19.19
CA VAL A 183 2.25 9.98 -20.19
C VAL A 183 1.22 11.11 -20.21
N GLU A 184 1.04 11.73 -21.37
CA GLU A 184 -0.06 12.67 -21.60
C GLU A 184 -1.38 11.89 -21.76
N HIS A 185 -2.41 12.32 -21.03
CA HIS A 185 -3.77 11.80 -21.12
C HIS A 185 -4.69 12.81 -21.80
N PRO A 186 -5.84 12.36 -22.35
CA PRO A 186 -6.83 13.27 -22.91
C PRO A 186 -7.19 14.41 -21.94
N PRO A 187 -7.24 15.66 -22.41
CA PRO A 187 -7.52 16.81 -21.56
C PRO A 187 -8.93 16.73 -20.98
N LYS A 188 -9.14 17.38 -19.83
CA LYS A 188 -10.42 17.40 -19.11
C LYS A 188 -10.96 18.82 -19.07
N ILE A 189 -12.20 19.02 -19.52
CA ILE A 189 -12.94 20.25 -19.24
C ILE A 189 -13.26 20.26 -17.74
N MET A 190 -12.67 21.19 -17.01
CA MET A 190 -12.80 21.29 -15.56
C MET A 190 -14.02 22.12 -15.17
N LYS A 191 -14.27 23.22 -15.88
CA LYS A 191 -15.37 24.14 -15.61
C LYS A 191 -15.77 24.90 -16.87
N ASN A 192 -17.07 25.11 -17.02
CA ASN A 192 -17.66 25.92 -18.09
C ASN A 192 -18.28 27.18 -17.50
N ASP A 193 -18.10 28.29 -18.20
CA ASP A 193 -18.74 29.56 -17.88
C ASP A 193 -19.20 30.26 -19.16
N SER A 194 -19.94 31.36 -19.02
CA SER A 194 -20.32 32.19 -20.15
C SER A 194 -20.53 33.64 -19.76
N VAL A 195 -20.15 34.54 -20.68
CA VAL A 195 -20.40 35.96 -20.58
C VAL A 195 -21.45 36.35 -21.61
N LYS A 196 -22.40 37.20 -21.20
CA LYS A 196 -23.42 37.77 -22.08
C LYS A 196 -23.25 39.28 -22.13
N ASN A 197 -23.27 39.83 -23.34
CA ASN A 197 -23.38 41.26 -23.57
C ASN A 197 -24.74 41.54 -24.20
N GLN A 198 -25.61 42.22 -23.46
CA GLN A 198 -26.94 42.65 -23.91
C GLN A 198 -26.97 44.12 -24.32
N ASP A 199 -25.82 44.78 -24.34
CA ASP A 199 -25.67 46.16 -24.81
C ASP A 199 -25.50 46.20 -26.34
N CYS A 200 -25.72 47.38 -26.90
CA CYS A 200 -25.49 47.70 -28.31
C CYS A 200 -24.03 48.01 -28.63
N LEU A 201 -23.19 48.17 -27.61
CA LEU A 201 -21.74 48.37 -27.74
C LEU A 201 -20.96 47.14 -27.30
N ALA A 202 -19.79 46.92 -27.93
CA ALA A 202 -18.91 45.85 -27.53
C ALA A 202 -18.28 46.17 -26.16
N ALA A 203 -18.21 45.17 -25.27
CA ALA A 203 -17.64 45.31 -23.95
C ALA A 203 -16.38 44.44 -23.80
N THR A 204 -15.34 44.96 -23.16
CA THR A 204 -14.19 44.15 -22.74
C THR A 204 -14.47 43.61 -21.35
N VAL A 205 -14.46 42.29 -21.21
CA VAL A 205 -14.75 41.60 -19.95
C VAL A 205 -13.56 40.71 -19.60
N THR A 206 -13.16 40.74 -18.34
CA THR A 206 -12.20 39.79 -17.77
C THR A 206 -12.97 38.73 -17.01
N VAL A 207 -12.78 37.47 -17.39
CA VAL A 207 -13.38 36.30 -16.75
C VAL A 207 -12.29 35.62 -15.94
N VAL A 208 -12.54 35.41 -14.65
CA VAL A 208 -11.69 34.62 -13.77
C VAL A 208 -12.45 33.35 -13.42
N ILE A 209 -11.94 32.21 -13.86
CA ILE A 209 -12.51 30.90 -13.56
C ILE A 209 -11.61 30.24 -12.54
N THR A 210 -12.19 29.83 -11.42
CA THR A 210 -11.52 29.04 -10.38
C THR A 210 -12.29 27.75 -10.14
N THR A 211 -11.58 26.64 -10.03
CA THR A 211 -12.12 25.32 -9.67
C THR A 211 -11.02 24.46 -9.06
N SER A 212 -11.39 23.45 -8.30
CA SER A 212 -10.45 22.46 -7.79
C SER A 212 -10.65 21.09 -8.42
N ASP A 213 -9.63 20.25 -8.30
CA ASP A 213 -9.68 18.82 -8.56
C ASP A 213 -9.09 18.04 -7.39
N ASN A 214 -9.56 16.82 -7.22
CA ASN A 214 -9.03 15.88 -6.25
C ASN A 214 -8.06 14.95 -6.97
N VAL A 215 -6.81 14.96 -6.53
CA VAL A 215 -5.73 14.16 -7.06
C VAL A 215 -5.47 12.99 -6.12
N GLU A 216 -5.41 11.79 -6.68
CA GLU A 216 -5.01 10.60 -5.95
C GLU A 216 -3.54 10.27 -6.23
N HIS A 217 -2.83 9.99 -5.15
CA HIS A 217 -1.46 9.52 -5.15
C HIS A 217 -1.45 8.14 -4.52
N ARG A 218 -0.90 7.15 -5.22
CA ARG A 218 -0.91 5.76 -4.76
C ARG A 218 0.50 5.21 -4.70
N TRP A 219 0.86 4.62 -3.57
CA TRP A 219 2.11 3.89 -3.39
C TRP A 219 1.79 2.40 -3.41
N HIS A 220 2.01 1.75 -4.55
CA HIS A 220 1.77 0.33 -4.69
C HIS A 220 3.04 -0.43 -4.34
N ASP A 221 3.06 -1.05 -3.18
CA ASP A 221 4.20 -1.80 -2.70
C ASP A 221 4.17 -3.23 -3.21
N THR A 222 5.36 -3.83 -3.39
CA THR A 222 5.48 -5.30 -3.50
C THR A 222 5.19 -6.02 -2.18
N TYR A 223 4.78 -5.27 -1.16
CA TYR A 223 4.61 -5.67 0.22
C TYR A 223 3.34 -5.03 0.77
N GLY A 224 2.30 -5.81 1.07
CA GLY A 224 1.11 -5.26 1.69
C GLY A 224 1.44 -4.60 3.04
N PHE A 225 1.22 -3.29 3.21
CA PHE A 225 1.14 -2.77 4.58
C PHE A 225 0.02 -3.51 5.32
N SER A 226 0.17 -3.67 6.63
CA SER A 226 -0.91 -4.28 7.41
C SER A 226 -2.16 -3.42 7.27
N VAL A 227 -3.20 -3.99 6.66
CA VAL A 227 -4.49 -3.31 6.39
C VAL A 227 -5.13 -2.74 7.67
N ALA A 228 -4.72 -3.23 8.85
CA ALA A 228 -5.23 -2.83 10.16
C ALA A 228 -4.48 -1.66 10.82
N SER A 229 -3.31 -1.24 10.34
CA SER A 229 -2.48 -0.21 10.97
C SER A 229 -2.55 1.14 10.25
N SER A 230 -2.38 2.24 10.97
CA SER A 230 -2.13 3.54 10.35
C SER A 230 -0.76 3.52 9.66
N THR A 231 -0.70 3.90 8.39
CA THR A 231 0.55 4.06 7.65
C THR A 231 0.82 5.54 7.41
N THR A 232 1.98 6.02 7.84
CA THR A 232 2.40 7.41 7.68
C THR A 232 3.61 7.51 6.75
N PHE A 233 3.64 8.56 5.94
CA PHE A 233 4.68 8.82 4.96
C PHE A 233 5.29 10.19 5.23
N LYS A 234 6.61 10.28 5.09
CA LYS A 234 7.35 11.52 5.05
C LYS A 234 8.16 11.61 3.77
N THR A 235 7.63 12.30 2.77
CA THR A 235 8.26 12.42 1.45
C THR A 235 7.72 13.59 0.64
N GLY A 236 8.46 14.01 -0.38
CA GLY A 236 7.96 14.90 -1.43
C GLY A 236 7.08 14.13 -2.39
N ILE A 237 5.95 14.72 -2.79
CA ILE A 237 5.02 14.15 -3.75
C ILE A 237 5.52 14.48 -5.17
N PRO A 238 5.65 13.50 -6.07
CA PRO A 238 5.97 13.74 -7.48
C PRO A 238 4.91 14.62 -8.15
N GLN A 239 5.35 15.69 -8.81
CA GLN A 239 4.55 16.59 -9.65
C GLN A 239 4.82 16.27 -11.13
N LEU A 240 3.76 15.94 -11.87
CA LEU A 240 3.87 15.41 -13.23
C LEU A 240 3.52 16.48 -14.27
N ALA A 241 4.43 16.75 -15.21
CA ALA A 241 4.21 17.69 -16.31
C ALA A 241 4.95 17.26 -17.59
N GLU A 242 4.64 17.92 -18.70
CA GLU A 242 5.32 17.71 -19.99
C GLU A 242 6.84 17.90 -19.89
N ALA A 243 7.31 18.84 -19.07
CA ALA A 243 8.73 19.09 -18.83
C ALA A 243 9.43 18.01 -17.99
N GLY A 244 8.69 17.01 -17.50
CA GLY A 244 9.18 15.91 -16.68
C GLY A 244 8.61 15.91 -15.25
N ILE A 245 9.31 15.20 -14.37
CA ILE A 245 8.90 14.97 -12.99
C ILE A 245 9.64 15.96 -12.07
N ARG A 246 8.89 16.65 -11.22
CA ARG A 246 9.42 17.47 -10.11
C ARG A 246 8.93 16.90 -8.79
N PHE A 247 9.45 17.38 -7.68
CA PHE A 247 9.04 16.94 -6.35
C PHE A 247 8.61 18.14 -5.50
N SER A 248 7.55 17.97 -4.73
CA SER A 248 7.17 18.94 -3.70
C SER A 248 8.22 18.99 -2.58
N VAL A 249 8.08 19.98 -1.69
CA VAL A 249 8.74 19.92 -0.39
C VAL A 249 8.26 18.67 0.34
N GLU A 250 9.16 18.03 1.09
CA GLU A 250 8.81 16.88 1.92
C GLU A 250 7.75 17.26 2.95
N THR A 251 6.74 16.41 3.08
CA THR A 251 5.65 16.61 4.04
C THR A 251 5.24 15.27 4.66
N ASP A 252 4.72 15.35 5.88
CA ASP A 252 4.19 14.22 6.62
C ASP A 252 2.70 14.06 6.29
N PHE A 253 2.30 12.88 5.83
CA PHE A 253 0.90 12.58 5.56
C PHE A 253 0.54 11.15 5.94
N ALA A 254 -0.69 10.98 6.42
CA ALA A 254 -1.26 9.67 6.67
C ALA A 254 -1.94 9.16 5.41
N VAL A 255 -1.76 7.87 5.15
CA VAL A 255 -2.36 7.19 4.01
C VAL A 255 -3.52 6.34 4.53
N THR A 256 -4.66 6.40 3.84
CA THR A 256 -5.92 5.89 4.41
C THR A 256 -6.19 4.43 4.01
N THR A 257 -6.59 4.22 2.76
CA THR A 257 -7.07 2.93 2.24
C THR A 257 -6.27 2.54 1.01
N GLY A 258 -5.69 1.34 1.01
CA GLY A 258 -4.97 0.81 -0.16
C GLY A 258 -3.83 1.73 -0.61
N ASN A 259 -3.13 2.32 0.35
CA ASN A 259 -1.94 3.14 0.15
C ASN A 259 -2.19 4.40 -0.70
N THR A 260 -3.39 4.95 -0.59
CA THR A 260 -3.82 6.15 -1.32
C THR A 260 -3.86 7.39 -0.42
N TYR A 261 -3.16 8.43 -0.85
CA TYR A 261 -3.28 9.80 -0.35
C TYR A 261 -4.06 10.63 -1.37
N SER A 262 -4.96 11.47 -0.90
CA SER A 262 -5.75 12.36 -1.75
C SER A 262 -5.56 13.80 -1.31
N GLU A 263 -5.25 14.67 -2.25
CA GLU A 263 -5.18 16.11 -2.03
C GLU A 263 -6.06 16.87 -3.02
N THR A 264 -6.49 18.06 -2.62
CA THR A 264 -7.26 18.95 -3.49
C THR A 264 -6.36 20.04 -4.02
N THR A 265 -6.24 20.13 -5.34
CA THR A 265 -5.49 21.18 -6.03
C THR A 265 -6.47 22.23 -6.55
N GLU A 266 -6.18 23.50 -6.34
CA GLU A 266 -6.98 24.61 -6.87
C GLU A 266 -6.32 25.17 -8.14
N HIS A 267 -7.13 25.38 -9.17
CA HIS A 267 -6.71 25.97 -10.44
C HIS A 267 -7.48 27.24 -10.73
N THR A 268 -6.76 28.24 -11.23
CA THR A 268 -7.33 29.52 -11.65
C THR A 268 -6.82 29.90 -13.04
N VAL A 269 -7.72 30.36 -13.91
CA VAL A 269 -7.38 30.97 -15.20
C VAL A 269 -8.10 32.31 -15.34
N SER A 270 -7.40 33.29 -15.91
CA SER A 270 -7.93 34.63 -16.18
C SER A 270 -7.83 34.93 -17.67
N LEU A 271 -8.93 35.35 -18.28
CA LEU A 271 -9.02 35.66 -19.70
C LEU A 271 -9.68 37.02 -19.89
N SER A 272 -9.07 37.89 -20.71
CA SER A 272 -9.71 39.14 -21.14
C SER A 272 -10.20 39.01 -22.57
N MET A 273 -11.47 39.33 -22.81
CA MET A 273 -12.10 39.18 -24.13
C MET A 273 -13.04 40.34 -24.45
N LYS A 274 -13.12 40.69 -25.74
CA LYS A 274 -14.09 41.63 -26.26
C LYS A 274 -15.36 40.89 -26.68
N VAL A 275 -16.45 41.10 -25.95
CA VAL A 275 -17.75 40.48 -26.21
C VAL A 275 -18.57 41.40 -27.13
N PRO A 276 -18.93 40.96 -28.35
CA PRO A 276 -19.73 41.77 -29.26
C PRO A 276 -21.11 42.12 -28.69
N PRO A 277 -21.78 43.16 -29.21
CA PRO A 277 -23.16 43.48 -28.86
C PRO A 277 -24.09 42.28 -29.02
N ASN A 278 -25.12 42.19 -28.17
CA ASN A 278 -26.17 41.17 -28.25
C ASN A 278 -25.64 39.73 -28.43
N SER A 279 -24.53 39.39 -27.78
CA SER A 279 -23.82 38.13 -27.97
C SER A 279 -23.52 37.43 -26.64
N LYS A 280 -23.36 36.11 -26.71
CA LYS A 280 -22.92 35.24 -25.62
C LYS A 280 -21.64 34.53 -26.04
N CYS A 281 -20.60 34.61 -25.22
CA CYS A 281 -19.38 33.84 -25.41
C CYS A 281 -19.32 32.76 -24.32
N ARG A 282 -18.98 31.52 -24.71
CA ARG A 282 -18.72 30.43 -23.75
C ARG A 282 -17.22 30.32 -23.51
N VAL A 283 -16.87 30.03 -22.26
CA VAL A 283 -15.50 29.94 -21.80
C VAL A 283 -15.33 28.62 -21.08
N HIS A 284 -14.23 27.92 -21.38
CA HIS A 284 -13.91 26.62 -20.82
C HIS A 284 -12.56 26.71 -20.11
N MET A 285 -12.49 26.23 -18.88
CA MET A 285 -11.22 25.85 -18.27
C MET A 285 -10.93 24.40 -18.64
N VAL A 286 -9.82 24.15 -19.32
CA VAL A 286 -9.39 22.83 -19.76
C VAL A 286 -8.08 22.47 -19.08
N GLY A 287 -8.06 21.38 -18.31
CA GLY A 287 -6.86 20.86 -17.66
C GLY A 287 -6.14 19.85 -18.55
N LYS A 288 -4.82 20.03 -18.71
CA LYS A 288 -3.93 19.04 -19.33
C LYS A 288 -3.54 18.00 -18.29
N LYS A 289 -3.75 16.72 -18.63
CA LYS A 289 -3.57 15.62 -17.69
C LYS A 289 -2.29 14.85 -18.00
N HIS A 290 -1.51 14.57 -16.96
CA HIS A 290 -0.27 13.82 -17.04
C HIS A 290 -0.25 12.71 -16.00
N GLY A 291 0.22 11.53 -16.39
CA GLY A 291 0.33 10.36 -15.52
C GLY A 291 1.72 9.74 -15.57
N ALA A 292 2.12 9.08 -14.49
CA ALA A 292 3.38 8.36 -14.44
C ALA A 292 3.31 7.22 -13.42
N ASP A 293 4.06 6.17 -13.73
CA ASP A 293 4.38 5.07 -12.82
C ASP A 293 5.87 5.17 -12.47
N ILE A 294 6.18 5.46 -11.21
CA ILE A 294 7.54 5.75 -10.76
C ILE A 294 7.96 4.71 -9.73
N PRO A 295 8.93 3.82 -10.03
CA PRO A 295 9.49 2.94 -9.02
C PRO A 295 10.10 3.71 -7.86
N TYR A 296 9.98 3.20 -6.64
CA TYR A 296 10.64 3.78 -5.47
C TYR A 296 11.23 2.72 -4.55
N THR A 297 12.10 3.19 -3.66
CA THR A 297 12.64 2.43 -2.54
C THR A 297 12.53 3.27 -1.27
N ALA A 298 12.17 2.65 -0.16
CA ALA A 298 12.05 3.34 1.12
C ALA A 298 12.37 2.43 2.31
N PRO A 299 13.01 2.94 3.38
CA PRO A 299 12.98 2.28 4.68
C PRO A 299 11.56 2.31 5.25
N LEU A 300 11.11 1.16 5.76
CA LEU A 300 9.88 0.99 6.50
C LEU A 300 10.23 0.69 7.97
N LYS A 301 9.70 1.51 8.86
CA LYS A 301 9.70 1.28 10.31
C LYS A 301 8.33 0.75 10.72
N ARG A 302 8.31 -0.41 11.39
CA ARG A 302 7.11 -0.97 12.02
C ARG A 302 7.22 -0.85 13.53
N THR A 303 6.21 -0.28 14.16
CA THR A 303 6.09 -0.18 15.62
C THR A 303 4.95 -1.09 16.07
N TYR A 304 5.23 -1.99 17.00
CA TYR A 304 4.24 -2.91 17.57
C TYR A 304 3.63 -2.31 18.84
N ALA A 305 2.46 -2.81 19.25
CA ALA A 305 1.75 -2.32 20.43
C ALA A 305 2.54 -2.46 21.74
N ASN A 306 3.53 -3.35 21.79
CA ASN A 306 4.46 -3.51 22.91
C ASN A 306 5.62 -2.47 22.91
N GLY A 307 5.68 -1.58 21.92
CA GLY A 307 6.72 -0.57 21.73
C GLY A 307 7.98 -1.07 21.00
N GLU A 308 8.06 -2.35 20.64
CA GLU A 308 9.17 -2.87 19.82
C GLU A 308 9.11 -2.29 18.41
N THR A 309 10.28 -2.00 17.82
CA THR A 309 10.38 -1.47 16.46
C THR A 309 11.25 -2.36 15.58
N LYS A 310 10.80 -2.55 14.34
CA LYS A 310 11.49 -3.32 13.31
C LYS A 310 11.66 -2.48 12.06
N TRP A 311 12.70 -2.76 11.30
CA TRP A 311 13.06 -2.00 10.11
C TRP A 311 13.32 -2.93 8.93
N THR A 312 12.88 -2.53 7.75
CA THR A 312 13.18 -3.21 6.49
C THR A 312 13.29 -2.18 5.39
N THR A 313 13.87 -2.56 4.25
CA THR A 313 13.70 -1.79 3.00
C THR A 313 12.55 -2.38 2.19
N ILE A 314 11.73 -1.51 1.61
CA ILE A 314 10.67 -1.89 0.68
C ILE A 314 10.88 -1.21 -0.68
N THR A 315 10.28 -1.81 -1.70
CA THR A 315 10.23 -1.30 -3.06
C THR A 315 8.79 -1.29 -3.54
N GLY A 316 8.44 -0.33 -4.37
CA GLY A 316 7.10 -0.22 -4.92
C GLY A 316 7.04 0.64 -6.17
N ILE A 317 5.84 0.88 -6.66
CA ILE A 317 5.53 1.77 -7.78
C ILE A 317 4.58 2.84 -7.26
N TYR A 318 5.02 4.09 -7.30
CA TYR A 318 4.16 5.25 -7.16
C TYR A 318 3.36 5.44 -8.45
N ARG A 319 2.06 5.70 -8.35
CA ARG A 319 1.17 5.97 -9.48
C ARG A 319 0.28 7.16 -9.18
N SER A 320 0.19 8.09 -10.13
CA SER A 320 -0.74 9.22 -10.07
C SER A 320 -1.07 9.74 -11.46
N VAL A 321 -2.23 10.38 -11.60
CA VAL A 321 -2.64 11.15 -12.77
C VAL A 321 -3.09 12.52 -12.29
N GLN A 322 -2.45 13.57 -12.78
CA GLN A 322 -2.53 14.92 -12.25
C GLN A 322 -2.89 15.93 -13.35
N ILE A 323 -3.49 17.05 -12.96
CA ILE A 323 -3.65 18.20 -13.85
C ILE A 323 -2.41 19.10 -13.70
N SER A 324 -1.56 19.12 -14.72
CA SER A 324 -0.28 19.83 -14.67
C SER A 324 -0.40 21.32 -15.01
N SER A 325 -1.39 21.67 -15.83
CA SER A 325 -1.63 23.03 -16.32
C SER A 325 -3.07 23.18 -16.79
N VAL A 326 -3.59 24.40 -16.73
CA VAL A 326 -4.93 24.73 -17.23
C VAL A 326 -4.86 25.79 -18.31
N ASP A 327 -5.67 25.58 -19.36
CA ASP A 327 -5.88 26.53 -20.44
C ASP A 327 -7.29 27.10 -20.36
N GLY A 328 -7.41 28.37 -20.71
CA GLY A 328 -8.69 29.05 -20.86
C GLY A 328 -9.08 29.12 -22.33
N LEU A 329 -10.10 28.36 -22.74
CA LEU A 329 -10.56 28.32 -24.14
C LEU A 329 -11.83 29.14 -24.32
N LEU A 330 -11.86 29.93 -25.39
CA LEU A 330 -13.00 30.77 -25.77
C LEU A 330 -13.67 30.18 -27.02
N ASP A 331 -14.94 29.85 -26.90
CA ASP A 331 -15.77 29.52 -28.05
C ASP A 331 -16.05 30.78 -28.87
N ARG A 332 -16.35 30.58 -30.16
CA ARG A 332 -16.92 31.65 -30.99
C ARG A 332 -18.23 32.12 -30.37
N CYS A 333 -18.34 33.42 -30.13
CA CYS A 333 -19.54 34.01 -29.54
C CYS A 333 -20.76 33.84 -30.46
N GLU A 334 -21.90 33.53 -29.86
CA GLU A 334 -23.17 33.32 -30.53
C GLU A 334 -24.09 34.51 -30.28
N ARG A 335 -24.92 34.88 -31.26
CA ARG A 335 -25.95 35.91 -31.03
C ARG A 335 -26.97 35.41 -30.01
N LEU A 336 -27.35 36.29 -29.10
CA LEU A 336 -28.45 36.04 -28.19
C LEU A 336 -29.78 36.01 -28.98
N SER A 337 -30.67 35.10 -28.62
CA SER A 337 -32.06 35.09 -29.10
C SER A 337 -32.91 36.06 -28.28
N ASN A 338 -33.92 36.67 -28.91
CA ASN A 338 -34.90 37.57 -28.26
C ASN A 338 -34.31 38.83 -27.60
N VAL A 339 -33.34 39.48 -28.24
CA VAL A 339 -32.74 40.72 -27.73
C VAL A 339 -33.45 41.95 -28.32
N LYS A 340 -33.53 43.03 -27.53
CA LYS A 340 -34.04 44.31 -28.03
C LYS A 340 -33.18 44.78 -29.21
N PRO A 341 -33.77 45.35 -30.27
CA PRO A 341 -33.02 45.93 -31.36
C PRO A 341 -32.05 46.99 -30.83
N CYS A 342 -30.83 46.91 -31.34
CA CYS A 342 -29.95 48.05 -31.51
C CYS A 342 -30.24 48.62 -32.90
#